data_AF-H3RF99-F1
#
_entry.id   AF-H3RF99-F1
#
_cell.length_a   1.000
_cell.length_b   1.000
_cell.length_c   1.000
_cell.angle_alpha   90.00
_cell.angle_beta   90.00
_cell.angle_gamma   90.00
#
_symmetry.space_group_name_H-M   'P 1'
#
loop_
_entity.id
_entity.type
_entity.pdbx_description
1 polymer ?
#
loop_
_entity_poly.entity_id
_entity_poly.type
_entity_poly.pdbx_seq_one_letter_code
_entity_poly.pdbx_strand_id
1 'polypeptide(L)' 'MWIKDWLFSRKTQKEPEMAEVKDIVTDTLVKNALKSDAVTTALKTQIKADLDTQIDSAVDTALADILGHDEETSQ' A
#
# COMPACT_ATOMS: atom_id res chain seq x y z
N MET A 1 36.86 33.16 -35.07
CA MET A 1 37.49 32.98 -33.74
C MET A 1 36.57 32.07 -32.91
N TRP A 2 36.59 30.78 -33.23
CA TRP A 2 35.53 29.82 -32.88
C TRP A 2 35.42 29.50 -31.38
N ILE A 3 36.54 29.63 -30.65
CA ILE A 3 36.58 29.41 -29.20
C ILE A 3 35.73 30.44 -28.45
N LYS A 4 35.67 31.70 -28.93
CA LYS A 4 34.85 32.74 -28.28
C LYS A 4 33.36 32.49 -28.51
N ASP A 5 32.98 32.04 -29.70
CA ASP A 5 31.59 31.68 -30.02
C ASP A 5 31.13 30.45 -29.22
N TRP A 6 32.02 29.46 -29.04
CA TRP A 6 31.76 28.29 -28.21
C TRP A 6 31.60 28.64 -26.72
N LEU A 7 32.43 29.53 -26.19
CA LEU A 7 32.31 30.01 -24.80
C LEU A 7 31.03 30.85 -24.58
N PHE A 8 30.64 31.65 -25.57
CA PHE A 8 29.41 32.45 -25.51
C PHE A 8 28.14 31.56 -25.61
N SER A 9 28.19 30.51 -26.45
CA SER A 9 27.13 29.49 -26.56
C SER A 9 26.97 28.68 -25.27
N ARG A 10 28.06 28.46 -24.53
CA ARG A 10 28.01 27.79 -23.23
C ARG A 10 27.43 28.70 -22.13
N LYS A 11 27.74 30.00 -22.13
CA LYS A 11 27.15 30.98 -21.20
C LYS A 11 25.65 31.21 -21.41
N THR A 12 25.14 30.89 -22.59
CA THR A 12 23.71 31.02 -22.96
C THR A 12 22.92 29.73 -22.80
N GLN A 13 23.55 28.64 -22.35
CA GLN A 13 22.81 27.53 -21.76
C GLN A 13 22.20 28.01 -20.45
N LYS A 14 21.02 28.62 -20.59
CA LYS A 14 20.06 28.88 -19.52
C LYS A 14 20.01 27.61 -18.68
N GLU A 15 20.38 27.73 -17.40
CA GLU A 15 20.11 26.65 -16.45
C GLU A 15 18.67 26.21 -16.69
N PRO A 16 18.39 24.90 -16.88
CA PRO A 16 17.02 24.46 -16.84
C PRO A 16 16.49 24.98 -15.51
N GLU A 17 15.49 25.88 -15.56
CA GLU A 17 14.65 26.17 -14.41
C GLU A 17 14.34 24.82 -13.81
N MET A 18 14.91 24.54 -12.63
CA MET A 18 14.66 23.31 -11.90
C MET A 18 13.14 23.22 -11.82
N ALA A 19 12.54 22.34 -12.62
CA ALA A 19 11.10 22.23 -12.71
C ALA A 19 10.58 22.19 -11.28
N GLU A 20 9.77 23.21 -10.93
CA GLU A 20 9.29 23.41 -9.57
C GLU A 20 8.85 22.06 -9.02
N VAL A 21 9.39 21.69 -7.85
CA VAL A 21 9.13 20.40 -7.21
C VAL A 21 7.63 20.17 -7.23
N LYS A 22 7.21 19.22 -8.07
CA LYS A 22 5.81 18.91 -8.31
C LYS A 22 5.19 18.41 -7.02
N ASP A 23 4.31 19.25 -6.49
CA ASP A 23 3.26 18.97 -5.51
C ASP A 23 3.73 18.34 -4.18
N ILE A 24 3.61 19.11 -3.10
CA ILE A 24 3.90 18.62 -1.75
C ILE A 24 2.82 17.60 -1.40
N VAL A 25 3.22 16.35 -1.13
CA VAL A 25 2.29 15.34 -0.61
C VAL A 25 1.82 15.77 0.78
N THR A 26 0.60 16.30 0.84
CA THR A 26 -0.04 16.71 2.09
C THR A 26 -0.82 15.57 2.72
N ASP A 27 -1.03 15.64 4.05
CA ASP A 27 -1.91 14.73 4.78
C ASP A 27 -3.31 14.64 4.15
N THR A 28 -3.84 15.75 3.64
CA THR A 28 -5.12 15.78 2.93
C THR A 28 -5.09 14.98 1.63
N LEU A 29 -4.03 15.12 0.82
CA LEU A 29 -3.88 14.36 -0.43
C LEU A 29 -3.77 12.86 -0.16
N VAL A 30 -3.00 12.47 0.86
CA VAL A 30 -2.89 11.07 1.29
C VAL A 30 -4.23 10.53 1.77
N LYS A 31 -4.95 11.26 2.62
CA LYS A 31 -6.28 10.86 3.12
C LYS A 31 -7.28 10.68 1.99
N ASN A 32 -7.24 11.53 0.96
CA ASN A 32 -8.12 11.39 -0.19
C ASN A 32 -7.75 10.17 -1.04
N ALA A 33 -6.47 9.89 -1.24
CA ALA A 33 -6.02 8.68 -1.94
C ALA A 33 -6.43 7.39 -1.20
N LEU A 34 -6.33 7.38 0.14
CA LEU A 34 -6.75 6.25 0.98
C LEU A 34 -8.26 6.00 0.98
N LYS A 35 -9.07 7.01 0.64
CA LYS A 35 -10.53 6.87 0.47
C LYS A 35 -10.94 6.39 -0.92
N SER A 36 -9.99 6.17 -1.83
CA SER A 36 -10.31 5.67 -3.17
C SER A 36 -11.02 4.32 -3.12
N ASP A 37 -11.84 4.04 -4.14
CA ASP A 37 -12.60 2.79 -4.25
C ASP A 37 -11.67 1.57 -4.32
N ALA A 38 -10.51 1.71 -4.96
CA ALA A 38 -9.51 0.65 -5.04
C ALA A 38 -8.97 0.28 -3.65
N VAL A 39 -8.55 1.27 -2.85
CA VAL A 39 -8.07 1.05 -1.48
C VAL A 39 -9.17 0.51 -0.59
N THR A 40 -10.37 1.09 -0.68
CA THR A 40 -11.55 0.63 0.08
C THR A 40 -11.90 -0.81 -0.24
N THR A 41 -11.87 -1.20 -1.51
CA THR A 41 -12.19 -2.56 -1.96
C THR A 41 -11.11 -3.54 -1.50
N ALA A 42 -9.83 -3.22 -1.70
CA ALA A 42 -8.72 -4.05 -1.23
C ALA A 42 -8.78 -4.27 0.28
N LEU A 43 -9.02 -3.21 1.06
CA LEU A 43 -9.15 -3.28 2.51
C LEU A 43 -10.35 -4.13 2.94
N LYS A 44 -11.52 -3.94 2.31
CA LYS A 44 -12.71 -4.77 2.60
C LYS A 44 -12.47 -6.25 2.30
N THR A 45 -11.79 -6.57 1.21
CA THR A 45 -11.45 -7.96 0.86
C THR A 45 -10.51 -8.57 1.90
N GLN A 46 -9.47 -7.84 2.30
CA GLN A 46 -8.53 -8.32 3.30
C GLN A 46 -9.20 -8.56 4.66
N ILE A 47 -10.05 -7.62 5.10
CA ILE A 47 -10.78 -7.74 6.37
C ILE A 47 -11.71 -8.96 6.34
N LYS A 48 -12.42 -9.21 5.24
CA LYS A 48 -13.29 -10.39 5.12
C LYS A 48 -12.49 -11.69 5.22
N ALA A 49 -11.41 -11.81 4.46
CA ALA A 49 -10.58 -13.02 4.49
C ALA A 49 -10.00 -13.30 5.89
N ASP A 50 -9.60 -12.24 6.59
CA ASP A 50 -9.10 -12.34 7.97
C ASP A 50 -10.20 -12.76 8.96
N LEU A 51 -11.39 -12.15 8.87
CA LEU A 51 -12.53 -12.52 9.70
C LEU A 51 -13.02 -13.94 9.42
N ASP A 52 -13.10 -14.36 8.16
CA ASP A 52 -13.49 -15.72 7.77
C ASP A 52 -12.53 -16.73 8.43
N THR A 53 -11.22 -16.49 8.35
CA THR A 53 -10.21 -17.35 8.99
C THR A 53 -10.35 -17.39 10.52
N GLN A 54 -10.60 -16.24 11.16
CA GLN A 54 -10.80 -16.18 12.61
C GLN A 54 -12.09 -16.89 13.04
N ILE A 55 -13.16 -16.80 12.23
CA ILE A 55 -14.43 -17.47 12.49
C ILE A 55 -14.25 -18.98 12.39
N ASP A 56 -13.64 -19.48 11.31
CA ASP A 56 -13.41 -20.92 11.12
C ASP A 56 -12.63 -21.50 12.31
N SER A 57 -11.54 -20.85 12.70
CA SER A 57 -10.73 -21.25 13.86
C SER A 57 -11.50 -21.23 15.19
N ALA A 58 -12.31 -20.19 15.42
CA ALA A 58 -13.12 -20.08 16.62
C ALA A 58 -14.22 -21.15 16.68
N VAL A 59 -14.82 -21.47 15.53
CA VAL A 59 -15.83 -22.53 15.41
C VAL A 59 -15.20 -23.90 15.65
N ASP A 60 -14.06 -24.21 15.02
CA ASP A 60 -13.34 -25.47 15.21
C ASP A 60 -12.96 -25.67 16.69
N THR A 61 -12.49 -24.61 17.35
CA THR A 61 -12.17 -24.63 18.78
C THR A 61 -13.42 -24.91 19.62
N ALA A 62 -14.52 -24.18 19.37
CA ALA A 62 -15.76 -24.37 20.10
C ALA A 62 -16.35 -25.78 19.87
N LEU A 63 -16.24 -26.33 18.66
CA LEU A 63 -16.66 -27.69 18.36
C LEU A 63 -15.80 -28.73 19.07
N ALA A 64 -14.48 -28.56 19.10
CA ALA A 64 -13.57 -29.45 19.83
C ALA A 64 -13.86 -29.43 21.35
N ASP A 65 -14.18 -28.26 21.91
CA ASP A 65 -14.53 -28.12 23.32
C ASP A 65 -15.86 -28.83 23.67
N ILE A 66 -16.84 -28.82 22.75
CA ILE A 66 -18.16 -29.45 22.95
C ILE A 66 -18.12 -30.95 22.71
N LEU A 67 -17.50 -31.38 21.61
CA LEU A 67 -17.47 -32.77 21.18
C LEU A 67 -16.40 -33.57 21.92
N GLY A 68 -15.47 -32.89 22.60
CA GLY A 68 -14.20 -33.47 23.01
C GLY A 68 -13.27 -33.58 21.80
N HIS A 69 -11.97 -33.70 22.06
CA HIS A 69 -11.10 -34.31 21.05
C HIS A 69 -11.63 -35.74 20.86
N ASP A 70 -11.76 -36.22 19.62
CA ASP A 70 -11.96 -37.65 19.33
C ASP A 70 -10.71 -38.45 19.76
N GLU A 71 -10.35 -38.38 21.05
CA GLU A 71 -9.50 -39.30 21.78
C GLU A 71 -10.42 -40.24 22.59
N GLU A 72 -11.50 -40.73 21.98
CA GLU A 72 -12.08 -41.99 22.44
C GLU A 72 -11.15 -43.13 22.01
N THR A 73 -10.26 -43.48 22.94
CA THR A 73 -9.92 -44.87 23.27
C THR A 73 -9.60 -45.80 22.09
N SER A 74 -8.34 -45.84 21.67
CA SER A 74 -7.76 -47.09 21.16
C SER A 74 -6.98 -47.76 22.29
N GLN A 75 -7.32 -49.04 22.51
CA GLN A 75 -6.83 -49.97 23.54
C GLN A 75 -5.30 -50.05 23.66
#